data_AF-A0A3N9UZA9-F1
#
_entry.id   AF-A0A3N9UZA9-F1
#
_cell.length_a   1.000
_cell.length_b   1.000
_cell.length_c   1.000
_cell.angle_alpha   90.00
_cell.angle_beta   90.00
_cell.angle_gamma   90.00
#
_symmetry.space_group_name_H-M   'P 1'
#
loop_
_entity.id
_entity.type
_entity.pdbx_description
1 polymer ?
#
loop_
_entity_poly.entity_id
_entity_poly.type
_entity_poly.pdbx_seq_one_letter_code
_entity_poly.pdbx_strand_id
1 'polypeptide(L)'
;ASLLPHLDSLIPCDVEVDLRSEKLGLSGRLDRLAPACTPSLIRSGKAPEEGVWKRDRLVLAGYSLLLRELHGKDGAKVDRGLVEYPLSGQVRAVQIFSVDRARVLRIRDRVRLIRDGQLPDRPENARCEGCEAKEQCETRMSLASRFF
;
A
#
# COMPACT_ATOMS: atom_id res chain seq x y z
N ALA A 1 -1.02 -7.63 -20.90
CA ALA A 1 -1.53 -6.25 -20.88
C ALA A 1 -0.55 -5.36 -21.63
N SER A 2 -1.00 -4.65 -22.66
CA SER A 2 -0.17 -3.72 -23.45
C SER A 2 0.06 -2.41 -22.69
N LEU A 3 1.18 -1.72 -22.95
CA LEU A 3 1.49 -0.39 -22.41
C LEU A 3 0.64 0.72 -23.03
N LEU A 4 0.10 0.48 -24.24
CA LEU A 4 -0.61 1.47 -25.05
C LEU A 4 -1.72 2.26 -24.30
N PRO A 5 -2.64 1.63 -23.53
CA PRO A 5 -3.71 2.39 -22.84
C PRO A 5 -3.23 3.21 -21.63
N HIS A 6 -1.95 3.17 -21.29
CA HIS A 6 -1.39 3.84 -20.12
C HIS A 6 -0.22 4.77 -20.44
N LEU A 7 0.11 4.97 -21.72
CA LEU A 7 1.23 5.83 -22.14
C LEU A 7 1.10 7.25 -21.58
N ASP A 8 -0.09 7.85 -21.64
CA ASP A 8 -0.34 9.20 -21.10
C ASP A 8 -0.20 9.27 -19.57
N SER A 9 -0.34 8.12 -18.89
CA SER A 9 -0.17 8.02 -17.43
C SER A 9 1.26 7.73 -17.00
N LEU A 10 2.17 7.44 -17.94
CA LEU A 10 3.57 7.13 -17.63
C LEU A 10 4.44 8.37 -17.48
N ILE A 11 4.02 9.51 -18.03
CA ILE A 11 4.67 10.79 -17.80
C ILE A 11 4.23 11.29 -16.41
N PRO A 12 5.12 11.29 -15.41
CA PRO A 12 4.74 11.71 -14.07
C PRO A 12 4.57 13.24 -14.02
N CYS A 13 3.60 13.70 -13.23
CA CYS A 13 3.52 15.09 -12.79
C CYS A 13 4.62 15.40 -11.77
N ASP A 14 4.97 14.42 -10.92
CA ASP A 14 6.01 14.54 -9.91
C ASP A 14 6.60 13.15 -9.56
N VAL A 15 7.81 13.13 -8.99
CA VAL A 15 8.57 11.92 -8.66
C VAL A 15 9.09 11.98 -7.22
N GLU A 16 9.21 10.83 -6.57
CA GLU A 16 9.72 10.73 -5.19
C GLU A 16 9.01 11.68 -4.20
N VAL A 17 7.68 11.70 -4.25
CA VAL A 17 6.85 12.66 -3.51
C VAL A 17 6.74 12.26 -2.05
N ASP A 18 7.31 13.06 -1.16
CA ASP A 18 7.16 12.88 0.29
C ASP A 18 5.75 13.29 0.74
N LEU A 19 5.01 12.35 1.30
CA LEU A 19 3.65 12.54 1.78
C LEU A 19 3.58 12.24 3.27
N ARG A 20 2.95 13.13 4.03
CA ARG A 20 2.80 13.01 5.48
C ARG A 20 1.47 13.57 5.95
N SER A 21 0.86 12.88 6.89
CA SER A 21 -0.33 13.34 7.59
C SER A 21 -0.24 12.98 9.07
N GLU A 22 -0.27 14.00 9.92
CA GLU A 22 -0.39 13.83 11.37
C GLU A 22 -1.79 13.35 11.75
N LYS A 23 -2.83 13.86 11.10
CA LYS A 23 -4.23 13.49 11.36
C LYS A 23 -4.48 12.00 11.10
N LEU A 24 -3.96 11.48 9.99
CA LEU A 24 -4.03 10.06 9.68
C LEU A 24 -2.92 9.28 10.37
N GLY A 25 -1.87 9.92 10.86
CA GLY A 25 -0.66 9.26 11.37
C GLY A 25 -0.07 8.29 10.35
N LEU A 26 0.02 8.74 9.10
CA LEU A 26 0.58 8.01 7.97
C LEU A 26 1.64 8.88 7.30
N SER A 27 2.66 8.24 6.76
CA SER A 27 3.68 8.90 5.95
C SER A 27 4.28 7.91 4.96
N GLY A 28 4.86 8.41 3.88
CA GLY A 28 5.59 7.60 2.91
C GLY A 28 6.13 8.46 1.76
N ARG A 29 7.02 7.87 0.98
CA ARG A 29 7.55 8.47 -0.25
C ARG A 29 6.99 7.74 -1.45
N LEU A 30 6.19 8.43 -2.24
CA LEU A 30 5.55 7.89 -3.43
C LEU A 30 6.49 7.98 -4.62
N ASP A 31 6.77 6.84 -5.27
CA ASP A 31 7.69 6.78 -6.41
C ASP A 31 7.31 7.79 -7.51
N ARG A 32 6.02 7.81 -7.91
CA ARG A 32 5.50 8.72 -8.94
C ARG A 32 4.07 9.18 -8.68
N LEU A 33 3.80 10.43 -8.98
CA LEU A 33 2.45 10.98 -9.10
C LEU A 33 2.10 11.13 -10.58
N ALA A 34 1.21 10.28 -11.08
CA ALA A 34 0.70 10.35 -12.44
C ALA A 34 -0.46 11.38 -12.56
N PRO A 35 -0.88 11.76 -13.79
CA PRO A 35 -1.99 12.68 -14.01
C PRO A 35 -3.26 12.33 -13.23
N ALA A 36 -4.08 13.35 -12.99
CA ALA A 36 -5.29 13.26 -12.14
C ALA A 36 -5.01 12.83 -10.69
N CYS A 37 -3.84 13.18 -10.15
CA CYS A 37 -3.40 12.81 -8.79
C CYS A 37 -3.38 11.29 -8.56
N THR A 38 -2.97 10.53 -9.57
CA THR A 38 -2.99 9.06 -9.50
C THR A 38 -1.66 8.57 -8.90
N PRO A 39 -1.65 7.93 -7.71
CA PRO A 39 -0.43 7.34 -7.18
C PRO A 39 0.04 6.17 -8.05
N SER A 40 1.34 6.14 -8.36
CA SER A 40 1.98 5.06 -9.11
C SER A 40 3.16 4.47 -8.32
N LEU A 41 3.24 3.14 -8.31
CA LEU A 41 4.33 2.38 -7.69
C LEU A 41 5.18 1.71 -8.77
N ILE A 42 6.49 1.67 -8.56
CA ILE A 42 7.44 0.96 -9.41
C ILE A 42 7.85 -0.34 -8.72
N ARG A 43 7.79 -1.45 -9.45
CA ARG A 43 8.20 -2.77 -8.98
C ARG A 43 9.17 -3.41 -9.95
N SER A 44 10.38 -3.68 -9.46
CA SER A 44 11.42 -4.40 -10.19
C SER A 44 11.15 -5.90 -10.32
N GLY A 45 10.23 -6.46 -9.53
CA GLY A 45 9.85 -7.88 -9.61
C GLY A 45 8.92 -8.21 -10.77
N LYS A 46 8.69 -9.51 -10.98
CA LYS A 46 7.70 -10.00 -11.95
C LYS A 46 6.28 -9.59 -11.52
N ALA A 47 5.48 -9.15 -12.48
CA ALA A 47 4.05 -8.97 -12.26
C ALA A 47 3.39 -10.31 -11.87
N PRO A 48 2.38 -10.31 -10.98
CA PRO A 48 1.59 -11.51 -10.72
C PRO A 48 0.85 -11.93 -11.99
N GLU A 49 0.35 -13.16 -12.04
CA GLU A 49 -0.44 -13.62 -13.19
C GLU A 49 -1.65 -12.70 -13.42
N GLU A 50 -2.41 -12.41 -12.37
CA GLU A 50 -3.56 -11.52 -12.40
C GLU A 50 -3.45 -10.37 -11.39
N GLY A 51 -4.10 -9.24 -11.69
CA GLY A 51 -4.22 -8.10 -10.78
C GLY A 51 -2.88 -7.49 -10.36
N VAL A 52 -2.73 -7.17 -9.09
CA VAL A 52 -1.47 -6.68 -8.50
C VAL A 52 -1.21 -7.41 -7.19
N TRP A 53 0.01 -7.33 -6.66
CA TRP A 53 0.30 -7.90 -5.35
C TRP A 53 -0.58 -7.27 -4.28
N LYS A 54 -1.09 -8.09 -3.34
CA LYS A 54 -1.97 -7.64 -2.25
C LYS A 54 -1.33 -6.48 -1.45
N ARG A 55 -0.01 -6.51 -1.26
CA ARG A 55 0.76 -5.44 -0.60
C ARG A 55 0.68 -4.13 -1.39
N ASP A 56 0.83 -4.17 -2.71
CA ASP A 56 0.84 -2.97 -3.55
C ASP A 56 -0.52 -2.28 -3.55
N ARG A 57 -1.61 -3.05 -3.57
CA ARG A 57 -2.96 -2.51 -3.41
C ARG A 57 -3.14 -1.75 -2.09
N LEU A 58 -2.60 -2.28 -0.99
CA LEU A 58 -2.63 -1.61 0.32
C LEU A 58 -1.78 -0.34 0.34
N VAL A 59 -0.58 -0.38 -0.25
CA VAL A 59 0.31 0.79 -0.35
C VAL A 59 -0.36 1.90 -1.16
N LEU A 60 -0.94 1.58 -2.32
CA LEU A 60 -1.72 2.52 -3.13
C LEU A 60 -2.90 3.12 -2.36
N ALA A 61 -3.62 2.31 -1.57
CA ALA A 61 -4.70 2.80 -0.73
C ALA A 61 -4.22 3.75 0.38
N GLY A 62 -3.01 3.54 0.90
CA GLY A 62 -2.35 4.45 1.83
C GLY A 62 -1.99 5.79 1.19
N TYR A 63 -1.39 5.77 0.00
CA TYR A 63 -1.11 7.02 -0.74
C TYR A 63 -2.38 7.73 -1.18
N SER A 64 -3.43 7.01 -1.56
CA SER A 64 -4.76 7.58 -1.82
C SER A 64 -5.29 8.35 -0.61
N LEU A 65 -5.15 7.82 0.62
CA LEU A 65 -5.56 8.53 1.83
C LEU A 65 -4.77 9.84 2.02
N LEU A 66 -3.44 9.79 1.86
CA LEU A 66 -2.56 10.95 2.02
C LEU A 66 -2.84 12.04 0.98
N LEU A 67 -2.95 11.66 -0.30
CA LEU A 67 -3.22 12.60 -1.40
C LEU A 67 -4.61 13.25 -1.28
N ARG A 68 -5.62 12.48 -0.82
CA ARG A 68 -6.97 13.03 -0.59
C ARG A 68 -6.99 14.06 0.53
N GLU A 69 -6.22 13.84 1.58
CA GLU A 69 -6.11 14.82 2.65
C GLU A 69 -5.36 16.08 2.20
N LEU A 70 -4.24 15.90 1.49
CA LEU A 70 -3.42 17.00 0.98
C LEU A 70 -4.24 17.96 0.10
N HIS A 71 -5.12 17.43 -0.75
CA HIS A 71 -5.94 18.22 -1.66
C HIS A 71 -7.30 18.67 -1.07
N GLY A 72 -7.61 18.32 0.19
CA GLY A 72 -8.80 18.81 0.89
C GLY A 72 -10.13 18.51 0.19
N LYS A 73 -11.06 19.49 0.19
CA LYS A 73 -12.40 19.36 -0.41
C LYS A 73 -12.39 19.39 -1.94
N ASP A 74 -11.37 20.00 -2.53
CA ASP A 74 -11.14 20.07 -3.98
C ASP A 74 -10.44 18.81 -4.51
N GLY A 75 -10.02 17.93 -3.59
CA GLY A 75 -9.33 16.70 -3.90
C GLY A 75 -10.15 15.81 -4.82
N ALA A 76 -9.61 15.62 -6.04
CA ALA A 76 -10.05 14.57 -6.94
C ALA A 76 -10.25 13.27 -6.16
N LYS A 77 -11.29 12.51 -6.52
CA LYS A 77 -11.50 11.16 -5.99
C LYS A 77 -10.28 10.32 -6.37
N VAL A 78 -9.26 10.27 -5.51
CA VAL A 78 -8.06 9.42 -5.69
C VAL A 78 -8.47 7.98 -5.42
N ASP A 79 -9.29 7.45 -6.32
CA ASP A 79 -9.89 6.13 -6.26
C ASP A 79 -9.23 5.18 -7.26
N ARG A 80 -8.13 5.61 -7.89
CA ARG A 80 -7.32 4.81 -8.81
C ARG A 80 -5.86 4.90 -8.42
N GLY A 81 -5.11 3.84 -8.67
CA GLY A 81 -3.65 3.81 -8.58
C GLY A 81 -3.06 2.95 -9.68
N LEU A 82 -1.74 3.04 -9.87
CA LEU A 82 -1.00 2.29 -10.88
C LEU A 82 0.12 1.49 -10.21
N VAL A 83 0.39 0.31 -10.77
CA VAL A 83 1.61 -0.45 -10.48
C VAL A 83 2.32 -0.72 -11.79
N GLU A 84 3.57 -0.29 -11.85
CA GLU A 84 4.44 -0.40 -13.01
C GLU A 84 5.45 -1.52 -12.78
N TYR A 85 5.57 -2.39 -13.76
CA TYR A 85 6.49 -3.53 -13.79
C TYR A 85 7.44 -3.37 -14.99
N PRO A 86 8.48 -2.53 -14.87
CA PRO A 86 9.30 -2.10 -16.01
C PRO A 86 9.97 -3.26 -16.73
N LEU A 87 10.46 -4.26 -16.00
CA LEU A 87 11.14 -5.43 -16.59
C LEU A 87 10.23 -6.25 -17.52
N SER A 88 8.92 -6.18 -17.31
CA SER A 88 7.94 -6.87 -18.16
C SER A 88 7.18 -5.93 -19.08
N GLY A 89 7.51 -4.63 -19.07
CA GLY A 89 6.79 -3.62 -19.83
C GLY A 89 5.29 -3.61 -19.54
N GLN A 90 4.88 -3.71 -18.27
CA GLN A 90 3.47 -3.73 -17.90
C GLN A 90 3.14 -2.61 -16.92
N VAL A 91 1.97 -1.99 -17.12
CA VAL A 91 1.33 -1.10 -16.14
C VAL A 91 -0.02 -1.68 -15.81
N ARG A 92 -0.35 -1.78 -14.53
CA ARG A 92 -1.63 -2.31 -14.06
C ARG A 92 -2.35 -1.26 -13.22
N ALA A 93 -3.55 -0.91 -13.66
CA ALA A 93 -4.42 -0.02 -12.92
C ALA A 93 -5.18 -0.77 -11.82
N VAL A 94 -5.37 -0.09 -10.70
CA VAL A 94 -6.06 -0.61 -9.52
C VAL A 94 -7.15 0.38 -9.13
N GLN A 95 -8.39 -0.11 -9.05
CA GLN A 95 -9.47 0.62 -8.39
C GLN A 95 -9.29 0.50 -6.87
N ILE A 96 -9.29 1.63 -6.18
CA ILE A 96 -9.12 1.76 -4.74
C ILE A 96 -10.49 2.00 -4.10
N PHE A 97 -11.00 1.01 -3.39
CA PHE A 97 -12.29 1.11 -2.71
C PHE A 97 -12.15 1.66 -1.29
N SER A 98 -13.29 2.04 -0.69
CA SER A 98 -13.34 2.45 0.73
C SER A 98 -12.85 1.35 1.66
N VAL A 99 -13.13 0.08 1.35
CA VAL A 99 -12.66 -1.08 2.14
C VAL A 99 -11.14 -1.24 2.13
N ASP A 100 -10.48 -0.89 1.02
CA ASP A 100 -9.01 -0.91 0.92
C ASP A 100 -8.41 0.13 1.88
N ARG A 101 -8.96 1.35 1.88
CA ARG A 101 -8.55 2.44 2.77
C ARG A 101 -8.82 2.13 4.24
N ALA A 102 -9.99 1.59 4.56
CA ALA A 102 -10.31 1.14 5.92
C ALA A 102 -9.36 0.04 6.41
N ARG A 103 -8.91 -0.85 5.50
CA ARG A 103 -7.90 -1.86 5.83
C ARG A 103 -6.55 -1.26 6.16
N VAL A 104 -6.10 -0.21 5.46
CA VAL A 104 -4.86 0.52 5.79
C VAL A 104 -4.93 1.12 7.19
N LEU A 105 -6.04 1.80 7.53
CA LEU A 105 -6.21 2.40 8.86
C LEU A 105 -6.22 1.36 9.98
N ARG A 106 -6.88 0.21 9.78
CA ARG A 106 -6.83 -0.92 10.72
C ARG A 106 -5.41 -1.47 10.91
N ILE A 107 -4.64 -1.59 9.82
CA ILE A 107 -3.23 -2.03 9.90
C ILE A 107 -2.40 -1.00 10.68
N ARG A 108 -2.56 0.29 10.40
CA ARG A 108 -1.90 1.38 11.15
C ARG A 108 -2.20 1.27 12.64
N ASP A 109 -3.47 1.10 13.02
CA ASP A 109 -3.85 1.00 14.42
C ASP A 109 -3.24 -0.23 15.10
N ARG A 110 -3.17 -1.37 14.40
CA ARG A 110 -2.46 -2.56 14.89
C ARG A 110 -0.96 -2.34 15.06
N VAL A 111 -0.33 -1.60 14.15
CA VAL A 111 1.10 -1.22 14.28
C VAL A 111 1.31 -0.32 15.51
N ARG A 112 0.36 0.55 15.86
CA ARG A 112 0.42 1.35 17.09
C ARG A 112 0.34 0.47 18.34
N LEU A 113 -0.59 -0.49 18.37
CA LEU A 113 -0.68 -1.46 19.47
C LEU A 113 0.64 -2.23 19.67
N ILE A 114 1.28 -2.66 18.57
CA ILE A 114 2.59 -3.32 18.62
C ILE A 114 3.65 -2.41 19.24
N ARG A 115 3.68 -1.13 18.85
CA ARG A 115 4.60 -0.13 19.40
C ARG A 115 4.37 0.08 20.90
N ASP A 116 3.12 -0.03 21.34
CA ASP A 116 2.71 0.08 22.74
C ASP A 116 2.90 -1.25 23.53
N GLY A 117 3.59 -2.23 22.94
CA GLY A 117 3.94 -3.51 23.57
C GLY A 117 2.89 -4.62 23.43
N GLN A 118 1.77 -4.36 22.74
CA GLN A 118 0.74 -5.36 22.49
C GLN A 118 1.00 -6.10 21.18
N LEU A 119 1.72 -7.22 21.27
CA LEU A 119 2.02 -8.05 20.11
C LEU A 119 0.78 -8.81 19.61
N PRO A 120 0.61 -8.97 18.28
CA PRO A 120 -0.44 -9.81 17.73
C PRO A 120 -0.17 -11.28 18.00
N ASP A 121 -1.25 -12.08 17.98
CA ASP A 121 -1.12 -13.53 17.89
C ASP A 121 -0.35 -13.94 16.63
N ARG A 122 0.41 -15.03 16.76
CA ARG A 122 1.12 -15.64 15.64
C ARG A 122 0.11 -16.26 14.66
N PRO A 123 0.08 -15.82 13.39
CA PRO A 123 -0.78 -16.44 12.38
C PRO A 123 -0.25 -17.85 12.01
N GLU A 124 -1.14 -18.70 11.50
CA GLU A 124 -0.82 -20.09 11.12
C GLU A 124 0.28 -20.17 10.05
N ASN A 125 0.31 -19.21 9.12
CA ASN A 125 1.31 -19.09 8.06
C ASN A 125 2.36 -18.00 8.34
N ALA A 126 2.72 -17.80 9.61
CA ALA A 126 3.76 -16.85 9.99
C ALA A 126 5.08 -17.17 9.29
N ARG A 127 5.68 -16.16 8.63
CA ARG A 127 6.98 -16.29 7.96
C ARG A 127 8.13 -16.12 8.95
N CYS A 128 8.18 -17.00 9.95
CA CYS A 128 9.15 -16.93 11.06
C CYS A 128 10.60 -17.21 10.62
N GLU A 129 10.79 -18.01 9.58
CA GLU A 129 12.13 -18.44 9.12
C GLU A 129 13.03 -17.26 8.73
N GLY A 130 12.47 -16.24 8.07
CA GLY A 130 13.19 -15.02 7.67
C GLY A 130 12.86 -13.80 8.52
N CYS A 131 12.32 -13.97 9.74
CA CYS A 131 11.92 -12.85 10.59
C CYS A 131 13.09 -12.37 11.45
N GLU A 132 13.55 -11.13 11.24
CA GLU A 132 14.64 -10.52 12.02
C GLU A 132 14.31 -10.38 13.52
N ALA A 133 13.03 -10.32 13.88
CA ALA A 133 12.56 -10.20 15.25
C ALA A 133 12.35 -11.56 15.95
N LYS A 134 12.71 -12.69 15.32
CA LYS A 134 12.38 -14.04 15.81
C LYS A 134 12.88 -14.29 17.24
N GLU A 135 14.12 -13.90 17.54
CA GLU A 135 14.75 -14.13 18.85
C GLU A 135 14.10 -13.33 19.99
N GLN A 136 13.39 -12.24 19.66
CA GLN A 136 12.70 -11.37 20.63
C GLN A 136 11.17 -11.56 20.58
N CYS A 137 10.68 -12.54 19.80
CA CYS A 137 9.26 -12.71 19.52
C CYS A 137 8.59 -13.58 20.58
N GLU A 138 7.87 -12.95 21.52
CA GLU A 138 7.16 -13.64 22.61
C GLU A 138 5.73 -14.07 22.25
N THR A 139 5.35 -13.95 20.97
CA THR A 139 3.96 -14.21 20.53
C THR A 139 3.56 -15.68 20.68
N ARG A 140 2.32 -15.91 21.10
CA ARG A 140 1.72 -17.24 21.18
C ARG A 140 0.72 -17.44 20.04
N MET A 141 0.44 -18.70 19.73
CA MET A 141 -0.73 -19.04 18.92
C MET A 141 -1.94 -19.12 19.85
N SER A 142 -3.02 -18.43 19.50
CA SER A 142 -4.28 -18.46 20.23
C SER A 142 -5.44 -18.66 19.26
N LEU A 143 -6.62 -19.07 19.74
CA LEU A 143 -7.81 -19.20 18.88
C LEU A 143 -8.21 -17.87 18.22
N ALA A 144 -7.86 -16.72 18.82
CA ALA A 144 -8.10 -15.42 18.21
C ALA A 144 -7.31 -15.26 16.89
N SER A 145 -6.21 -15.97 16.69
CA SER A 145 -5.43 -15.93 15.45
C SER A 145 -6.18 -16.43 14.21
N ARG A 146 -7.28 -17.19 14.39
CA ARG A 146 -8.10 -17.74 13.29
C ARG A 146 -9.19 -16.80 12.78
N PHE A 147 -9.52 -15.76 13.54
CA PHE A 147 -10.54 -14.78 13.16
C PHE A 147 -9.96 -13.61 12.34
N PHE A 148 -8.67 -13.66 12.01
CA PHE A 148 -7.91 -12.60 11.34
C PHE A 148 -7.03 -13.15 10.22
#